data_AF-A0A953Q1Q3-F1
#
_entry.id   AF-A0A953Q1Q3-F1
#
_cell.length_a   1.000
_cell.length_b   1.000
_cell.length_c   1.000
_cell.angle_alpha   90.00
_cell.angle_beta   90.00
_cell.angle_gamma   90.00
#
_symmetry.space_group_name_H-M   'P 1'
#
loop_
_entity.id
_entity.type
_entity.pdbx_description
1 polymer ?
#
loop_
_entity_poly.entity_id
_entity_poly.type
_entity_poly.pdbx_seq_one_letter_code
_entity_poly.pdbx_strand_id
1 'polypeptide(L)'
;PALIVIGAVLLFAFLYYWLLEGLAGATLGKGIIGVRVRSVSGARCSLGASLVRNLLRIIDSFFVYLVGFLVAIFSKKRQRIGDHLAHTVVIEAAPGAALKAVLVVVWLGLLGGGFWQAYRLHRSAPAGSMVTTTSSSTLTSSTLLSPPPSLASGSLQVINFAFLQDKDGPPRPEGPFKPGEKVYTKYEFIGLTTDAQGQIHLVDSVVPVDPNGLMVYKPYQDTTDRPLGDAKTRPITFWFDIPHYAPPGAYRIQIKVHDNVKNVDVEQFASFAVEGAPLPAPTQAEIRDLQLALSEGGPAADPAIVSPGATVYMSGKVAGIQFRDDRSDARLALQVLGPKGDKLLDQPNFITLNDTFVYHPPTFYVPITGNVSLPSSLEKGTYTEKYILTDNVANTTANYELKFEVR
;
A
#
# COMPACT_ATOMS: atom_id res chain seq x y z
N PRO A 1 -23.52 2.32 -4.46
CA PRO A 1 -23.56 2.18 -2.97
C PRO A 1 -22.57 3.11 -2.24
N ALA A 2 -21.28 3.12 -2.61
CA ALA A 2 -20.26 3.93 -1.94
C ALA A 2 -20.54 5.44 -1.99
N LEU A 3 -20.93 5.98 -3.15
CA LEU A 3 -21.28 7.41 -3.29
C LEU A 3 -22.48 7.83 -2.42
N ILE A 4 -23.45 6.94 -2.23
CA ILE A 4 -24.62 7.19 -1.36
C ILE A 4 -24.18 7.24 0.11
N VAL A 5 -23.30 6.33 0.53
CA VAL A 5 -22.73 6.31 1.89
C VAL A 5 -21.87 7.54 2.12
N ILE A 6 -21.00 7.90 1.18
CA ILE A 6 -20.16 9.11 1.26
C ILE A 6 -21.06 10.36 1.36
N GLY A 7 -22.08 10.48 0.50
CA GLY A 7 -23.03 11.57 0.54
C GLY A 7 -23.79 11.66 1.87
N ALA A 8 -24.24 10.52 2.41
CA ALA A 8 -24.93 10.45 3.69
C ALA A 8 -24.02 10.85 4.87
N VAL A 9 -22.75 10.44 4.87
CA VAL A 9 -21.75 10.82 5.88
C VAL A 9 -21.47 12.32 5.83
N LEU A 10 -21.28 12.89 4.64
CA LEU A 10 -21.05 14.33 4.47
C LEU A 10 -22.27 15.15 4.93
N LEU A 11 -23.48 14.71 4.57
CA LEU A 11 -24.72 15.35 5.00
C LEU A 11 -24.90 15.28 6.53
N PHE A 12 -24.68 14.10 7.12
CA PHE A 12 -24.75 13.93 8.57
C PHE A 12 -23.73 14.81 9.31
N ALA A 13 -22.50 14.85 8.82
CA ALA A 13 -21.47 15.72 9.36
C ALA A 13 -21.91 17.19 9.27
N PHE A 14 -22.38 17.65 8.12
CA PHE A 14 -22.87 19.02 7.94
C PHE A 14 -23.99 19.37 8.94
N LEU A 15 -25.01 18.52 9.05
CA LEU A 15 -26.13 18.70 9.99
C LEU A 15 -25.64 18.74 11.44
N TYR A 16 -24.71 17.86 11.82
CA TYR A 16 -24.11 17.82 13.16
C TYR A 16 -23.46 19.16 13.53
N TYR A 17 -22.63 19.72 12.65
CA TYR A 17 -21.98 21.01 12.93
C TYR A 17 -22.96 22.17 12.90
N TRP A 18 -23.84 22.23 11.91
CA TRP A 18 -24.79 23.33 11.76
C TRP A 18 -25.76 23.44 12.94
N LEU A 19 -26.41 22.33 13.29
CA LEU A 19 -27.43 22.31 14.35
C LEU A 19 -26.80 22.52 15.73
N LEU A 20 -25.70 21.84 16.07
CA LEU A 20 -25.10 21.99 17.40
C LEU A 20 -24.48 23.37 17.61
N GLU A 21 -23.82 23.94 16.60
CA GLU A 21 -23.29 25.30 16.72
C GLU A 21 -24.40 26.36 16.76
N GLY A 22 -25.51 26.13 16.06
CA GLY A 22 -26.65 27.06 16.04
C GLY A 22 -27.55 26.98 17.28
N LEU A 23 -27.71 25.80 17.88
CA LEU A 23 -28.58 25.60 19.05
C LEU A 23 -27.84 25.71 20.37
N ALA A 24 -26.66 25.09 20.48
CA ALA A 24 -25.89 25.01 21.71
C ALA A 24 -24.65 25.94 21.73
N GLY A 25 -24.31 26.55 20.60
CA GLY A 25 -23.11 27.36 20.46
C GLY A 25 -21.82 26.53 20.47
N ALA A 26 -21.88 25.20 20.48
CA ALA A 26 -20.72 24.32 20.44
C ALA A 26 -21.11 22.91 19.98
N THR A 27 -20.20 22.26 19.26
CA THR A 27 -20.23 20.81 19.06
C THR A 27 -19.73 20.09 20.32
N LEU A 28 -19.93 18.76 20.40
CA LEU A 28 -19.48 17.97 21.56
C LEU A 28 -17.99 18.18 21.86
N GLY A 29 -17.13 18.12 20.85
CA GLY A 29 -15.68 18.34 21.00
C GLY A 29 -15.34 19.77 21.47
N LYS A 30 -16.01 20.79 20.93
CA LYS A 30 -15.85 22.19 21.37
C LYS A 30 -16.31 22.36 22.83
N GLY A 31 -17.38 21.69 23.23
CA GLY A 31 -17.87 21.67 24.61
C GLY A 31 -16.90 21.00 25.59
N ILE A 32 -16.20 19.93 25.18
CA ILE A 32 -15.17 19.26 25.99
C ILE A 32 -13.96 20.16 26.20
N ILE A 33 -13.45 20.77 25.11
CA ILE A 33 -12.30 21.70 25.13
C ILE A 33 -12.65 23.01 25.87
N GLY A 34 -13.94 23.35 25.92
CA GLY A 34 -14.45 24.52 26.64
C GLY A 34 -14.44 25.79 25.80
N VAL A 35 -14.75 25.67 24.51
CA VAL A 35 -14.90 26.80 23.59
C VAL A 35 -16.32 26.86 23.03
N ARG A 36 -16.83 28.07 22.79
CA ARG A 36 -18.17 28.31 22.24
C ARG A 36 -18.17 29.39 21.17
N VAL A 37 -19.06 29.23 20.21
CA VAL A 37 -19.36 30.20 19.15
C VAL A 37 -20.40 31.20 19.66
N ARG A 38 -20.10 32.48 19.54
CA ARG A 38 -21.01 33.59 19.84
C ARG A 38 -21.05 34.57 18.68
N SER A 39 -22.10 35.39 18.62
CA SER A 39 -22.08 36.57 17.76
C SER A 39 -20.99 37.54 18.25
N VAL A 40 -20.46 38.39 17.36
CA VAL A 40 -19.54 39.47 17.71
C VAL A 40 -20.14 40.42 18.77
N SER A 41 -21.47 40.50 18.87
CA SER A 41 -22.19 41.26 19.90
C SER A 41 -22.27 40.55 21.27
N GLY A 42 -21.75 39.32 21.39
CA GLY A 42 -21.85 38.49 22.59
C GLY A 42 -23.15 37.65 22.69
N ALA A 43 -24.14 37.92 21.82
CA ALA A 43 -25.37 37.14 21.75
C ALA A 43 -25.14 35.68 21.31
N ARG A 44 -26.13 34.81 21.54
CA ARG A 44 -26.10 33.42 21.05
C ARG A 44 -25.98 33.41 19.52
N CYS A 45 -25.23 32.45 18.98
CA CYS A 45 -25.15 32.24 17.53
C CYS A 45 -26.55 31.86 17.02
N SER A 46 -27.04 32.51 15.97
CA SER A 46 -28.31 32.13 15.34
C SER A 46 -28.11 30.93 14.41
N LEU A 47 -29.18 30.18 14.14
CA LEU A 47 -29.15 29.07 13.18
C LEU A 47 -28.70 29.53 11.78
N GLY A 48 -29.10 30.72 11.35
CA GLY A 48 -28.66 31.32 10.09
C GLY A 48 -27.18 31.68 10.07
N ALA A 49 -26.65 32.28 11.14
CA ALA A 49 -25.22 32.56 11.27
C ALA A 49 -24.39 31.27 11.31
N SER A 50 -24.88 30.25 12.01
CA SER A 50 -24.28 28.91 12.01
C SER A 50 -24.28 28.27 10.60
N LEU A 51 -25.36 28.44 9.83
CA LEU A 51 -25.47 27.90 8.48
C LEU A 51 -24.41 28.50 7.56
N VAL A 52 -24.30 29.83 7.56
CA VAL A 52 -23.32 30.57 6.74
C VAL A 52 -21.90 30.13 7.07
N ARG A 53 -21.55 30.01 8.37
CA ARG A 53 -20.23 29.50 8.80
C ARG A 53 -19.94 28.09 8.28
N ASN A 54 -20.93 27.20 8.31
CA ASN A 54 -20.75 25.80 7.96
C ASN A 54 -20.75 25.56 6.44
N LEU A 55 -21.46 26.37 5.67
CA LEU A 55 -21.44 26.31 4.21
C LEU A 55 -20.11 26.83 3.66
N LEU A 56 -19.63 27.96 4.21
CA LEU A 56 -18.31 28.52 3.86
C LEU A 56 -17.14 27.68 4.37
N ARG A 57 -17.40 26.72 5.27
CA ARG A 57 -16.39 25.76 5.70
C ARG A 57 -15.86 24.92 4.54
N ILE A 58 -16.63 24.70 3.48
CA ILE A 58 -16.15 24.00 2.28
C ILE A 58 -14.98 24.78 1.66
N ILE A 59 -15.08 26.11 1.63
CA ILE A 59 -14.02 27.01 1.14
C ILE A 59 -12.84 27.03 2.12
N ASP A 60 -13.12 27.09 3.42
CA ASP A 60 -12.06 27.03 4.43
C ASP A 60 -11.32 25.68 4.44
N SER A 61 -11.93 24.59 3.94
CA SER A 61 -11.38 23.22 3.96
C SER A 61 -10.39 22.92 2.83
N PHE A 62 -10.25 23.81 1.84
CA PHE A 62 -9.24 23.65 0.80
C PHE A 62 -7.83 23.57 1.39
N PHE A 63 -6.99 22.69 0.82
CA PHE A 63 -5.64 22.40 1.30
C PHE A 63 -5.58 22.03 2.79
N VAL A 64 -6.44 21.12 3.25
CA VAL A 64 -6.44 20.61 4.64
C VAL A 64 -6.58 21.74 5.67
N TYR A 65 -7.57 22.62 5.46
CA TYR A 65 -7.85 23.78 6.32
C TYR A 65 -6.79 24.90 6.33
N LEU A 66 -5.79 24.87 5.44
CA LEU A 66 -4.72 25.87 5.39
C LEU A 66 -5.25 27.30 5.17
N VAL A 67 -6.25 27.46 4.29
CA VAL A 67 -6.84 28.77 3.99
C VAL A 67 -7.53 29.36 5.22
N GLY A 68 -8.38 28.57 5.88
CA GLY A 68 -9.06 28.99 7.11
C GLY A 68 -8.08 29.29 8.24
N PHE A 69 -7.00 28.51 8.37
CA PHE A 69 -5.96 28.71 9.37
C PHE A 69 -5.19 30.03 9.18
N LEU A 70 -4.74 30.30 7.95
CA LEU A 70 -4.02 31.54 7.65
C LEU A 70 -4.91 32.77 7.90
N VAL A 71 -6.15 32.76 7.42
CA VAL A 71 -7.10 33.87 7.64
C VAL A 71 -7.35 34.10 9.13
N ALA A 72 -7.49 33.03 9.93
CA ALA A 72 -7.67 33.16 11.37
C ALA A 72 -6.44 33.76 12.06
N ILE A 73 -5.21 33.38 11.68
CA ILE A 73 -3.99 33.92 12.30
C ILE A 73 -3.82 35.42 12.03
N PHE A 74 -4.11 35.86 10.80
CA PHE A 74 -3.97 37.27 10.42
C PHE A 74 -5.16 38.13 10.83
N SER A 75 -6.25 37.53 11.34
CA SER A 75 -7.44 38.24 11.80
C SER A 75 -7.33 38.66 13.26
N LYS A 76 -7.63 39.94 13.56
CA LYS A 76 -7.58 40.52 14.92
C LYS A 76 -8.41 39.74 15.96
N LYS A 77 -9.49 39.09 15.54
CA LYS A 77 -10.40 38.32 16.41
C LYS A 77 -10.29 36.80 16.20
N ARG A 78 -9.22 36.34 15.53
CA ARG A 78 -9.00 34.92 15.17
C ARG A 78 -10.17 34.28 14.43
N GLN A 79 -10.77 35.04 13.52
CA GLN A 79 -11.95 34.65 12.74
C GLN A 79 -11.53 34.07 11.39
N ARG A 80 -12.15 32.97 10.96
CA ARG A 80 -12.04 32.44 9.59
C ARG A 80 -12.96 33.19 8.64
N ILE A 81 -12.89 32.89 7.34
CA ILE A 81 -13.73 33.54 6.31
C ILE A 81 -15.23 33.38 6.66
N GLY A 82 -15.65 32.17 7.00
CA GLY A 82 -17.03 31.90 7.43
C GLY A 82 -17.44 32.64 8.70
N ASP A 83 -16.51 32.89 9.62
CA ASP A 83 -16.78 33.56 10.89
C ASP A 83 -16.91 35.09 10.71
N HIS A 84 -16.18 35.65 9.74
CA HIS A 84 -16.30 37.05 9.32
C HIS A 84 -17.66 37.33 8.69
N LEU A 85 -18.09 36.52 7.71
CA LEU A 85 -19.35 36.71 7.00
C LEU A 85 -20.58 36.42 7.88
N ALA A 86 -20.45 35.55 8.88
CA ALA A 86 -21.50 35.29 9.83
C ALA A 86 -21.46 36.17 11.09
N HIS A 87 -20.56 37.16 11.17
CA HIS A 87 -20.39 38.04 12.32
C HIS A 87 -20.32 37.30 13.67
N THR A 88 -19.43 36.32 13.76
CA THR A 88 -19.35 35.40 14.90
C THR A 88 -17.90 35.15 15.33
N VAL A 89 -17.68 34.89 16.61
CA VAL A 89 -16.38 34.68 17.25
C VAL A 89 -16.39 33.41 18.09
N VAL A 90 -15.22 32.79 18.24
CA VAL A 90 -15.03 31.68 19.18
C VAL A 90 -14.45 32.25 20.46
N ILE A 91 -15.12 32.00 21.59
CA ILE A 91 -14.69 32.43 22.91
C ILE A 91 -14.44 31.21 23.79
N GLU A 92 -13.57 31.36 24.77
CA GLU A 92 -13.43 30.41 25.86
C GLU A 92 -14.67 30.50 26.76
N ALA A 93 -15.24 29.35 27.07
CA ALA A 93 -16.43 29.23 27.89
C ALA A 93 -16.28 27.97 28.74
N ALA A 94 -15.41 28.03 29.75
CA ALA A 94 -15.06 26.92 30.61
C ALA A 94 -16.32 26.28 31.25
N PRO A 95 -16.77 25.11 30.77
CA PRO A 95 -17.87 24.41 31.41
C PRO A 95 -17.41 23.79 32.73
N GLY A 96 -18.33 23.68 33.69
CA GLY A 96 -18.06 23.00 34.95
C GLY A 96 -17.60 21.55 34.74
N ALA A 97 -16.74 21.05 35.62
CA ALA A 97 -16.12 19.73 35.50
C ALA A 97 -17.13 18.60 35.31
N ALA A 98 -18.29 18.67 35.97
CA ALA A 98 -19.37 17.69 35.82
C ALA A 98 -19.94 17.66 34.38
N LEU A 99 -20.18 18.82 33.76
CA LEU A 99 -20.67 18.88 32.38
C LEU A 99 -19.62 18.37 31.39
N LYS A 100 -18.34 18.68 31.61
CA LYS A 100 -17.24 18.11 30.81
C LYS A 100 -17.20 16.59 30.90
N ALA A 101 -17.28 16.04 32.12
CA ALA A 101 -17.27 14.60 32.34
C ALA A 101 -18.45 13.91 31.62
N VAL A 102 -19.65 14.48 31.70
CA VAL A 102 -20.83 13.97 30.97
C VAL A 102 -20.60 14.00 29.46
N LEU A 103 -20.07 15.10 28.91
CA LEU A 103 -19.78 15.21 27.48
C LEU A 103 -18.73 14.19 27.01
N VAL A 104 -17.71 13.92 27.83
CA VAL A 104 -16.69 12.90 27.53
C VAL A 104 -17.29 11.50 27.55
N VAL A 105 -18.13 11.17 28.54
CA VAL A 105 -18.81 9.86 28.61
C VAL A 105 -19.72 9.65 27.41
N VAL A 106 -20.50 10.66 27.02
CA VAL A 106 -21.34 10.61 25.82
C VAL A 106 -20.50 10.43 24.56
N TRP A 107 -19.38 11.15 24.44
CA TRP A 107 -18.48 11.05 23.29
C TRP A 107 -17.83 9.66 23.18
N LEU A 108 -17.35 9.10 24.30
CA LEU A 108 -16.80 7.74 24.34
C LEU A 108 -17.87 6.68 24.06
N GLY A 109 -19.10 6.86 24.55
CA GLY A 109 -20.22 5.97 24.26
C GLY A 109 -20.58 5.93 22.78
N LEU A 110 -20.57 7.07 22.08
CA LEU A 110 -20.81 7.15 20.64
C LEU A 110 -19.68 6.47 19.83
N LEU A 111 -18.42 6.66 20.24
CA LEU A 111 -17.29 5.97 19.61
C LEU A 111 -17.34 4.46 19.83
N GLY A 112 -17.51 4.03 21.08
CA GLY A 112 -17.61 2.62 21.44
C GLY A 112 -18.80 1.93 20.77
N GLY A 113 -19.96 2.59 20.70
CA GLY A 113 -21.13 2.11 19.99
C GLY A 113 -20.90 1.98 18.48
N GLY A 114 -20.19 2.92 17.87
CA GLY A 114 -19.78 2.85 16.46
C GLY A 114 -18.85 1.67 16.19
N PHE A 115 -17.81 1.49 17.00
CA PHE A 115 -16.91 0.34 16.93
C PHE A 115 -17.64 -0.98 17.15
N TRP A 116 -18.53 -1.05 18.14
CA TRP A 116 -19.32 -2.24 18.44
C TRP A 116 -20.30 -2.56 17.31
N GLN A 117 -20.95 -1.56 16.71
CA GLN A 117 -21.85 -1.77 15.57
C GLN A 117 -21.08 -2.21 14.32
N ALA A 118 -19.91 -1.65 14.05
CA ALA A 118 -19.02 -2.11 12.99
C ALA A 118 -18.58 -3.56 13.23
N TYR A 119 -18.13 -3.88 14.45
CA TYR A 119 -17.83 -5.24 14.87
C TYR A 119 -19.03 -6.18 14.72
N ARG A 120 -20.24 -5.74 15.06
CA ARG A 120 -21.49 -6.50 14.91
C ARG A 120 -21.87 -6.75 13.46
N LEU A 121 -21.65 -5.77 12.58
CA LEU A 121 -21.87 -5.92 11.15
C LEU A 121 -20.87 -6.93 10.56
N HIS A 122 -19.60 -6.88 10.98
CA HIS A 122 -18.57 -7.80 10.51
C HIS A 122 -18.62 -9.20 11.13
N ARG A 123 -19.11 -9.37 12.37
CA ARG A 123 -19.30 -10.69 13.00
C ARG A 123 -20.48 -11.48 12.40
N SER A 124 -21.36 -10.82 11.66
CA SER A 124 -22.52 -11.42 10.98
C SER A 124 -22.21 -11.76 9.52
N ALA A 125 -21.01 -11.46 9.02
CA ALA A 125 -20.51 -12.04 7.80
C ALA A 125 -20.31 -13.54 8.07
N PRO A 126 -20.99 -14.44 7.33
CA PRO A 126 -20.95 -15.86 7.64
C PRO A 126 -19.51 -16.36 7.64
N ALA A 127 -19.08 -16.96 8.74
CA ALA A 127 -17.96 -17.89 8.72
C ALA A 127 -18.28 -18.91 7.63
N GLY A 128 -17.40 -19.04 6.63
CA GLY A 128 -17.56 -19.93 5.48
C GLY A 128 -18.03 -21.30 5.95
N SER A 129 -19.33 -21.55 5.84
CA SER A 129 -19.95 -22.79 6.23
C SER A 129 -19.93 -23.67 4.99
N MET A 130 -19.11 -24.72 5.03
CA MET A 130 -19.22 -25.85 4.11
C MET A 130 -20.69 -26.27 3.99
N VAL A 131 -21.29 -26.01 2.84
CA VAL A 131 -22.59 -26.61 2.49
C VAL A 131 -22.30 -27.91 1.77
N THR A 132 -22.46 -29.02 2.49
CA THR A 132 -22.59 -30.35 1.88
C THR A 132 -23.98 -30.45 1.26
N THR A 133 -24.07 -30.32 -0.06
CA THR A 133 -25.32 -30.44 -0.81
C THR A 133 -25.77 -31.92 -0.83
N THR A 134 -26.83 -32.25 -0.10
CA THR A 134 -27.64 -33.46 -0.41
C THR A 134 -28.81 -33.03 -1.28
N SER A 135 -28.80 -33.50 -2.52
CA SER A 135 -29.82 -33.25 -3.52
C SER A 135 -31.13 -33.97 -3.16
N SER A 136 -32.24 -33.25 -3.15
CA SER A 136 -33.57 -33.86 -3.28
C SER A 136 -34.43 -32.98 -4.19
N SER A 137 -34.69 -33.54 -5.37
CA SER A 137 -35.54 -33.01 -6.42
C SER A 137 -37.02 -33.18 -6.09
N THR A 138 -37.80 -32.11 -6.17
CA THR A 138 -39.24 -32.18 -6.39
C THR A 138 -39.63 -31.17 -7.46
N LEU A 139 -40.11 -31.70 -8.58
CA LEU A 139 -40.69 -30.99 -9.72
C LEU A 139 -42.15 -30.66 -9.41
N THR A 140 -42.55 -29.41 -9.62
CA THR A 140 -43.92 -29.06 -10.03
C THR A 140 -43.87 -27.87 -10.98
N SER A 141 -44.51 -28.03 -12.14
CA SER A 141 -44.51 -27.08 -13.25
C SER A 141 -45.76 -26.19 -13.25
N SER A 142 -45.61 -25.08 -13.99
CA SER A 142 -46.60 -24.27 -14.71
C SER A 142 -47.12 -22.99 -14.04
N THR A 143 -46.75 -21.84 -14.63
CA THR A 143 -47.65 -21.00 -15.44
C THR A 143 -46.83 -20.00 -16.26
N LEU A 144 -47.29 -19.74 -17.49
CA LEU A 144 -46.66 -18.94 -18.54
C LEU A 144 -46.70 -17.43 -18.22
N LEU A 145 -45.59 -16.72 -18.43
CA LEU A 145 -45.53 -15.33 -18.89
C LEU A 145 -44.09 -15.00 -19.32
N SER A 146 -43.85 -14.86 -20.63
CA SER A 146 -42.64 -14.35 -21.33
C SER A 146 -41.28 -15.01 -20.98
N PRO A 147 -40.34 -15.26 -21.92
CA PRO A 147 -39.01 -15.65 -21.50
C PRO A 147 -38.31 -14.44 -20.86
N PRO A 148 -37.97 -14.43 -19.56
CA PRO A 148 -36.90 -13.56 -19.08
C PRO A 148 -35.60 -13.95 -19.81
N PRO A 149 -34.64 -13.01 -20.00
CA PRO A 149 -33.33 -13.37 -20.53
C PRO A 149 -32.79 -14.55 -19.73
N SER A 150 -32.40 -15.60 -20.44
CA SER A 150 -31.99 -16.87 -19.85
C SER A 150 -30.71 -16.67 -19.04
N LEU A 151 -30.85 -16.57 -17.72
CA LEU A 151 -29.76 -16.76 -16.78
C LEU A 151 -29.28 -18.21 -16.92
N ALA A 152 -28.14 -18.41 -17.58
CA ALA A 152 -27.33 -19.61 -17.36
C ALA A 152 -26.65 -19.50 -15.98
N SER A 153 -27.44 -19.47 -14.90
CA SER A 153 -26.94 -19.21 -13.55
C SER A 153 -26.50 -20.52 -12.88
N GLY A 154 -25.21 -20.83 -13.02
CA GLY A 154 -24.50 -21.56 -11.98
C GLY A 154 -24.05 -20.60 -10.87
N SER A 155 -23.74 -21.11 -9.68
CA SER A 155 -22.99 -20.33 -8.70
C SER A 155 -21.67 -19.88 -9.33
N LEU A 156 -21.32 -18.60 -9.23
CA LEU A 156 -20.01 -18.11 -9.67
C LEU A 156 -18.94 -18.88 -8.91
N GLN A 157 -17.92 -19.39 -9.61
CA GLN A 157 -16.82 -20.13 -8.98
C GLN A 157 -15.53 -19.94 -9.77
N VAL A 158 -14.40 -20.09 -9.07
CA VAL A 158 -13.07 -20.27 -9.66
C VAL A 158 -12.77 -21.76 -9.66
N ILE A 159 -12.52 -22.33 -10.84
CA ILE A 159 -12.24 -23.77 -10.99
C ILE A 159 -10.96 -24.01 -11.80
N ASN A 160 -10.55 -25.27 -11.89
CA ASN A 160 -9.42 -25.72 -12.73
C ASN A 160 -8.11 -24.98 -12.46
N PHE A 161 -7.89 -24.53 -11.23
CA PHE A 161 -6.65 -23.88 -10.85
C PHE A 161 -5.48 -24.85 -11.00
N ALA A 162 -4.43 -24.43 -11.69
CA ALA A 162 -3.19 -25.18 -11.82
C ALA A 162 -1.98 -24.25 -11.94
N PHE A 163 -0.86 -24.66 -11.36
CA PHE A 163 0.44 -24.10 -11.68
C PHE A 163 0.98 -24.72 -12.97
N LEU A 164 1.66 -23.94 -13.79
CA LEU A 164 2.19 -24.37 -15.10
C LEU A 164 3.72 -24.39 -15.12
N GLN A 165 4.26 -25.16 -16.06
CA GLN A 165 5.71 -25.20 -16.31
C GLN A 165 6.21 -23.92 -17.01
N ASP A 166 5.39 -23.34 -17.86
CA ASP A 166 5.62 -22.08 -18.57
C ASP A 166 4.26 -21.40 -18.87
N LYS A 167 4.26 -20.31 -19.66
CA LYS A 167 3.07 -19.49 -19.92
C LYS A 167 1.88 -20.29 -20.48
N ASP A 168 2.14 -21.22 -21.39
CA ASP A 168 1.12 -21.96 -22.14
C ASP A 168 1.30 -23.48 -22.03
N GLY A 169 2.25 -23.92 -21.20
CA GLY A 169 2.65 -25.30 -21.00
C GLY A 169 1.67 -26.13 -20.15
N PRO A 170 1.98 -27.42 -19.95
CA PRO A 170 1.17 -28.29 -19.11
C PRO A 170 1.25 -27.90 -17.64
N PRO A 171 0.34 -28.42 -16.79
CA PRO A 171 0.48 -28.36 -15.34
C PRO A 171 1.87 -28.83 -14.88
N ARG A 172 2.48 -28.11 -13.96
CA ARG A 172 3.74 -28.54 -13.35
C ARG A 172 3.51 -29.69 -12.36
N PRO A 173 4.50 -30.58 -12.18
CA PRO A 173 4.51 -31.50 -11.05
C PRO A 173 4.40 -30.75 -9.71
N GLU A 174 3.80 -31.40 -8.72
CA GLU A 174 3.77 -30.88 -7.35
C GLU A 174 5.20 -30.72 -6.82
N GLY A 175 5.43 -29.60 -6.15
CA GLY A 175 6.72 -29.31 -5.56
C GLY A 175 6.88 -27.82 -5.28
N PRO A 176 7.82 -27.46 -4.38
CA PRO A 176 8.10 -26.09 -4.01
C PRO A 176 8.64 -25.29 -5.20
N PHE A 177 8.41 -23.98 -5.17
CA PHE A 177 9.14 -23.01 -5.98
C PHE A 177 10.41 -22.56 -5.28
N LYS A 178 11.30 -21.90 -6.01
CA LYS A 178 12.52 -21.30 -5.45
C LYS A 178 12.55 -19.78 -5.67
N PRO A 179 13.23 -19.01 -4.79
CA PRO A 179 13.50 -17.60 -5.05
C PRO A 179 14.20 -17.41 -6.41
N GLY A 180 13.70 -16.48 -7.22
CA GLY A 180 14.14 -16.24 -8.59
C GLY A 180 13.35 -16.98 -9.67
N GLU A 181 12.47 -17.92 -9.30
CA GLU A 181 11.60 -18.58 -10.27
C GLU A 181 10.38 -17.72 -10.65
N LYS A 182 9.88 -17.96 -11.86
CA LYS A 182 8.64 -17.37 -12.34
C LYS A 182 7.49 -18.34 -12.10
N VAL A 183 6.42 -17.85 -11.49
CA VAL A 183 5.20 -18.62 -11.23
C VAL A 183 4.24 -18.37 -12.39
N TYR A 184 3.78 -19.45 -13.02
CA TYR A 184 2.72 -19.42 -14.02
C TYR A 184 1.48 -20.14 -13.49
N THR A 185 0.31 -19.56 -13.69
CA THR A 185 -0.97 -20.10 -13.23
C THR A 185 -2.01 -20.07 -14.33
N LYS A 186 -2.92 -21.03 -14.32
CA LYS A 186 -4.19 -20.97 -15.06
C LYS A 186 -5.36 -21.31 -14.14
N TYR A 187 -6.51 -20.73 -14.42
CA TYR A 187 -7.79 -21.05 -13.78
C TYR A 187 -8.94 -20.53 -14.65
N GLU A 188 -10.16 -20.94 -14.32
CA GLU A 188 -11.35 -20.57 -15.08
C GLU A 188 -12.45 -20.03 -14.17
N PHE A 189 -13.17 -19.03 -14.67
CA PHE A 189 -14.44 -18.61 -14.07
C PHE A 189 -15.62 -19.31 -14.73
N ILE A 190 -16.51 -19.87 -13.92
CA ILE A 190 -17.77 -20.50 -14.34
C ILE A 190 -18.97 -19.88 -13.61
N GLY A 191 -20.18 -20.15 -14.10
CA GLY A 191 -21.40 -19.60 -13.51
C GLY A 191 -21.52 -18.08 -13.74
N LEU A 192 -21.04 -17.61 -14.88
CA LEU A 192 -21.04 -16.20 -15.29
C LEU A 192 -22.46 -15.75 -15.67
N THR A 193 -22.82 -14.52 -15.31
CA THR A 193 -24.12 -13.94 -15.63
C THR A 193 -23.99 -12.91 -16.75
N THR A 194 -24.93 -12.91 -17.68
CA THR A 194 -24.99 -11.91 -18.75
C THR A 194 -26.07 -10.87 -18.50
N ASP A 195 -25.84 -9.64 -18.95
CA ASP A 195 -26.86 -8.60 -19.07
C ASP A 195 -27.93 -8.94 -20.13
N ALA A 196 -28.85 -7.99 -20.37
CA ALA A 196 -29.92 -8.15 -21.35
C ALA A 196 -29.41 -8.22 -22.81
N GLN A 197 -28.16 -7.80 -23.05
CA GLN A 197 -27.48 -7.79 -24.34
C GLN A 197 -26.55 -9.01 -24.50
N GLY A 198 -26.54 -9.93 -23.54
CA GLY A 198 -25.70 -11.14 -23.55
C GLY A 198 -24.24 -10.90 -23.15
N GLN A 199 -23.91 -9.76 -22.57
CA GLN A 199 -22.56 -9.39 -22.12
C GLN A 199 -22.31 -9.79 -20.67
N ILE A 200 -21.12 -10.35 -20.39
CA ILE A 200 -20.60 -10.44 -19.02
C ILE A 200 -19.96 -9.12 -18.61
N HIS A 201 -20.09 -8.80 -17.32
CA HIS A 201 -19.45 -7.65 -16.68
C HIS A 201 -18.73 -8.09 -15.43
N LEU A 202 -17.42 -8.33 -15.54
CA LEU A 202 -16.60 -8.86 -14.44
C LEU A 202 -15.52 -7.86 -14.03
N VAL A 203 -15.22 -7.83 -12.73
CA VAL A 203 -14.00 -7.22 -12.21
C VAL A 203 -13.25 -8.31 -11.44
N ASP A 204 -12.08 -8.70 -11.92
CA ASP A 204 -11.24 -9.69 -11.25
C ASP A 204 -9.93 -9.09 -10.74
N SER A 205 -9.41 -9.69 -9.66
CA SER A 205 -8.09 -9.34 -9.14
C SER A 205 -7.31 -10.56 -8.65
N VAL A 206 -5.99 -10.48 -8.81
CA VAL A 206 -5.05 -11.51 -8.40
C VAL A 206 -3.94 -10.89 -7.56
N VAL A 207 -3.77 -11.40 -6.35
CA VAL A 207 -2.78 -10.88 -5.39
C VAL A 207 -1.99 -12.06 -4.80
N PRO A 208 -0.72 -12.25 -5.21
CA PRO A 208 0.18 -13.17 -4.53
C PRO A 208 0.68 -12.54 -3.22
N VAL A 209 0.60 -13.29 -2.13
CA VAL A 209 1.03 -12.88 -0.80
C VAL A 209 2.02 -13.87 -0.19
N ASP A 210 2.97 -13.34 0.57
CA ASP A 210 3.96 -14.10 1.32
C ASP A 210 3.37 -14.70 2.61
N PRO A 211 4.15 -15.49 3.38
CA PRO A 211 3.69 -16.08 4.65
C PRO A 211 3.25 -15.05 5.70
N ASN A 212 3.73 -13.81 5.61
CA ASN A 212 3.40 -12.71 6.50
C ASN A 212 2.25 -11.84 5.96
N GLY A 213 1.69 -12.18 4.79
CA GLY A 213 0.62 -11.43 4.14
C GLY A 213 1.09 -10.21 3.32
N LEU A 214 2.40 -10.04 3.10
CA LEU A 214 2.92 -8.99 2.23
C LEU A 214 2.66 -9.34 0.76
N MET A 215 2.25 -8.35 -0.03
CA MET A 215 2.04 -8.52 -1.47
C MET A 215 3.38 -8.73 -2.16
N VAL A 216 3.56 -9.89 -2.81
CA VAL A 216 4.79 -10.23 -3.52
C VAL A 216 4.87 -9.48 -4.85
N TYR A 217 3.71 -9.19 -5.44
CA TYR A 217 3.58 -8.54 -6.72
C TYR A 217 2.47 -7.49 -6.66
N LYS A 218 2.53 -6.51 -7.57
CA LYS A 218 1.45 -5.51 -7.70
C LYS A 218 0.13 -6.23 -7.97
N PRO A 219 -0.97 -5.86 -7.28
CA PRO A 219 -2.28 -6.43 -7.57
C PRO A 219 -2.59 -6.35 -9.07
N TYR A 220 -2.81 -7.50 -9.69
CA TYR A 220 -3.38 -7.52 -11.02
C TYR A 220 -4.88 -7.29 -10.88
N GLN A 221 -5.42 -6.40 -11.72
CA GLN A 221 -6.85 -6.14 -11.78
C GLN A 221 -7.26 -6.01 -13.24
N ASP A 222 -8.36 -6.65 -13.61
CA ASP A 222 -8.91 -6.60 -14.96
C ASP A 222 -10.42 -6.38 -14.91
N THR A 223 -10.92 -5.72 -15.95
CA THR A 223 -12.35 -5.51 -16.16
C THR A 223 -12.73 -6.12 -17.49
N THR A 224 -13.71 -7.02 -17.48
CA THR A 224 -14.17 -7.72 -18.67
C THR A 224 -15.60 -7.35 -18.99
N ASP A 225 -15.79 -6.72 -20.16
CA ASP A 225 -17.07 -6.38 -20.75
C ASP A 225 -17.16 -6.99 -22.16
N ARG A 226 -17.73 -8.19 -22.28
CA ARG A 226 -17.79 -8.91 -23.57
C ARG A 226 -18.92 -9.94 -23.62
N PRO A 227 -19.31 -10.46 -24.80
CA PRO A 227 -20.34 -11.50 -24.89
C PRO A 227 -19.88 -12.79 -24.21
N LEU A 228 -20.80 -13.50 -23.52
CA LEU A 228 -20.52 -14.86 -23.04
C LEU A 228 -20.53 -15.83 -24.23
N GLY A 229 -19.35 -16.16 -24.75
CA GLY A 229 -19.20 -17.12 -25.84
C GLY A 229 -19.67 -18.53 -25.47
N ASP A 230 -19.69 -19.44 -26.46
CA ASP A 230 -20.30 -20.77 -26.35
C ASP A 230 -19.74 -21.65 -25.23
N ALA A 231 -18.45 -21.49 -24.91
CA ALA A 231 -17.78 -22.25 -23.85
C ALA A 231 -18.32 -21.94 -22.44
N LYS A 232 -19.03 -20.82 -22.25
CA LYS A 232 -19.57 -20.34 -20.96
C LYS A 232 -18.57 -20.28 -19.80
N THR A 233 -17.28 -20.28 -20.10
CA THR A 233 -16.18 -20.12 -19.15
C THR A 233 -15.24 -19.00 -19.57
N ARG A 234 -14.46 -18.47 -18.63
CA ARG A 234 -13.38 -17.52 -18.92
C ARG A 234 -12.05 -18.09 -18.39
N PRO A 235 -11.18 -18.63 -19.26
CA PRO A 235 -9.83 -19.02 -18.85
C PRO A 235 -8.96 -17.79 -18.63
N ILE A 236 -8.15 -17.82 -17.59
CA ILE A 236 -7.23 -16.75 -17.20
C ILE A 236 -5.86 -17.37 -16.95
N THR A 237 -4.84 -16.72 -17.49
CA THR A 237 -3.43 -17.03 -17.22
C THR A 237 -2.80 -15.84 -16.52
N PHE A 238 -2.19 -16.08 -15.36
CA PHE A 238 -1.48 -15.06 -14.58
C PHE A 238 -0.08 -15.54 -14.22
N TRP A 239 0.90 -14.64 -14.23
CA TRP A 239 2.27 -14.94 -13.85
C TRP A 239 2.94 -13.81 -13.08
N PHE A 240 3.91 -14.16 -12.24
CA PHE A 240 4.76 -13.22 -11.51
C PHE A 240 6.10 -13.85 -11.18
N ASP A 241 7.10 -13.03 -10.87
CA ASP A 241 8.42 -13.50 -10.43
C ASP A 241 8.48 -13.56 -8.91
N ILE A 242 9.06 -14.63 -8.36
CA ILE A 242 9.42 -14.71 -6.95
C ILE A 242 10.77 -14.00 -6.79
N PRO A 243 10.88 -12.89 -6.04
CA PRO A 243 12.15 -12.20 -5.92
C PRO A 243 13.21 -13.06 -5.21
N HIS A 244 14.49 -12.88 -5.55
CA HIS A 244 15.59 -13.67 -4.96
C HIS A 244 15.71 -13.54 -3.44
N TYR A 245 15.19 -12.44 -2.87
CA TYR A 245 15.14 -12.20 -1.43
C TYR A 245 13.84 -12.70 -0.77
N ALA A 246 12.97 -13.41 -1.49
CA ALA A 246 11.76 -13.96 -0.90
C ALA A 246 12.11 -14.99 0.19
N PRO A 247 11.57 -14.84 1.41
CA PRO A 247 11.78 -15.81 2.47
C PRO A 247 11.14 -17.16 2.11
N PRO A 248 11.70 -18.29 2.60
CA PRO A 248 11.04 -19.57 2.46
C PRO A 248 9.72 -19.60 3.26
N GLY A 249 8.73 -20.34 2.78
CA GLY A 249 7.47 -20.53 3.51
C GLY A 249 6.26 -20.84 2.62
N ALA A 250 5.07 -20.78 3.22
CA ALA A 250 3.80 -21.00 2.55
C ALA A 250 3.22 -19.69 2.01
N TYR A 251 3.20 -19.57 0.69
CA TYR A 251 2.64 -18.44 -0.04
C TYR A 251 1.21 -18.73 -0.47
N ARG A 252 0.44 -17.67 -0.74
CA ARG A 252 -0.93 -17.78 -1.26
C ARG A 252 -1.16 -16.85 -2.43
N ILE A 253 -2.03 -17.24 -3.34
CA ILE A 253 -2.55 -16.40 -4.42
C ILE A 253 -4.04 -16.21 -4.13
N GLN A 254 -4.41 -14.97 -3.84
CA GLN A 254 -5.79 -14.55 -3.65
C GLN A 254 -6.38 -14.18 -5.01
N ILE A 255 -7.39 -14.92 -5.45
CA ILE A 255 -8.12 -14.69 -6.70
C ILE A 255 -9.52 -14.21 -6.32
N LYS A 256 -9.88 -13.01 -6.76
CA LYS A 256 -11.22 -12.44 -6.56
C LYS A 256 -11.87 -12.19 -7.90
N VAL A 257 -13.17 -12.42 -7.97
CA VAL A 257 -14.01 -12.02 -9.11
C VAL A 257 -15.33 -11.49 -8.60
N HIS A 258 -15.70 -10.31 -9.08
CA HIS A 258 -16.99 -9.70 -8.88
C HIS A 258 -17.79 -9.75 -10.19
N ASP A 259 -18.96 -10.38 -10.15
CA ASP A 259 -19.93 -10.35 -11.26
C ASP A 259 -20.88 -9.17 -11.03
N ASN A 260 -20.74 -8.11 -11.84
CA ASN A 260 -21.53 -6.88 -11.71
C ASN A 260 -23.01 -7.07 -12.07
N VAL A 261 -23.37 -8.13 -12.80
CA VAL A 261 -24.76 -8.34 -13.25
C VAL A 261 -25.61 -8.89 -12.11
N LYS A 262 -25.12 -9.94 -11.44
CA LYS A 262 -25.80 -10.48 -10.25
C LYS A 262 -25.31 -9.87 -8.93
N ASN A 263 -24.28 -9.03 -8.99
CA ASN A 263 -23.64 -8.38 -7.84
C ASN A 263 -23.20 -9.43 -6.79
N VAL A 264 -22.38 -10.39 -7.22
CA VAL A 264 -21.85 -11.47 -6.37
C VAL A 264 -20.32 -11.49 -6.47
N ASP A 265 -19.69 -11.61 -5.32
CA ASP A 265 -18.25 -11.80 -5.17
C ASP A 265 -17.91 -13.27 -4.92
N VAL A 266 -16.82 -13.72 -5.55
CA VAL A 266 -16.18 -15.00 -5.23
C VAL A 266 -14.71 -14.74 -4.96
N GLU A 267 -14.22 -15.41 -3.92
CA GLU A 267 -12.83 -15.36 -3.49
C GLU A 267 -12.32 -16.78 -3.33
N GLN A 268 -11.17 -17.06 -3.94
CA GLN A 268 -10.48 -18.35 -3.88
C GLN A 268 -9.02 -18.12 -3.53
N PHE A 269 -8.46 -19.02 -2.73
CA PHE A 269 -7.03 -19.06 -2.44
C PHE A 269 -6.40 -20.29 -3.08
N ALA A 270 -5.26 -20.09 -3.73
CA ALA A 270 -4.34 -21.16 -4.08
C ALA A 270 -3.09 -21.04 -3.21
N SER A 271 -2.57 -22.15 -2.70
CA SER A 271 -1.37 -22.15 -1.85
C SER A 271 -0.20 -22.82 -2.57
N PHE A 272 1.01 -22.34 -2.33
CA PHE A 272 2.24 -22.97 -2.79
C PHE A 272 3.37 -22.74 -1.77
N ALA A 273 4.39 -23.58 -1.82
CA ALA A 273 5.58 -23.43 -0.99
C ALA A 273 6.70 -22.77 -1.78
N VAL A 274 7.49 -21.93 -1.11
CA VAL A 274 8.78 -21.45 -1.60
C VAL A 274 9.85 -22.01 -0.68
N GLU A 275 10.82 -22.72 -1.25
CA GLU A 275 11.96 -23.26 -0.56
C GLU A 275 13.24 -22.53 -0.95
N GLY A 276 14.07 -22.22 0.05
CA GLY A 276 15.32 -21.51 -0.12
C GLY A 276 16.11 -21.48 1.17
N ALA A 277 17.38 -21.09 1.08
CA ALA A 277 18.19 -20.88 2.27
C ALA A 277 17.59 -19.74 3.11
N PRO A 278 17.54 -19.88 4.45
CA PRO A 278 17.10 -18.79 5.31
C PRO A 278 18.04 -17.60 5.14
N LEU A 279 17.48 -16.45 4.76
CA LEU A 279 18.22 -15.20 4.67
C LEU A 279 18.12 -14.49 6.03
N PRO A 280 19.25 -14.17 6.70
CA PRO A 280 19.20 -13.46 7.96
C PRO A 280 18.66 -12.04 7.74
N ALA A 281 17.67 -11.63 8.52
CA ALA A 281 17.15 -10.27 8.50
C ALA A 281 18.14 -9.33 9.21
N PRO A 282 18.65 -8.28 8.54
CA PRO A 282 19.53 -7.30 9.17
C PRO A 282 18.75 -6.41 10.15
N THR A 283 19.43 -5.94 11.21
CA THR A 283 18.85 -5.01 12.19
C THR A 283 19.05 -3.53 11.80
N GLN A 284 19.94 -3.25 10.85
CA GLN A 284 20.27 -1.92 10.35
C GLN A 284 20.73 -2.01 8.89
N ALA A 285 20.80 -0.87 8.20
CA ALA A 285 21.29 -0.81 6.83
C ALA A 285 22.75 -1.32 6.73
N GLU A 286 22.99 -2.27 5.83
CA GLU A 286 24.30 -2.87 5.62
C GLU A 286 24.55 -3.24 4.15
N ILE A 287 25.82 -3.44 3.80
CA ILE A 287 26.23 -4.03 2.52
C ILE A 287 26.76 -5.44 2.79
N ARG A 288 26.15 -6.42 2.12
CA ARG A 288 26.58 -7.84 2.11
C ARG A 288 27.34 -8.14 0.83
N ASP A 289 28.20 -9.15 0.89
CA ASP A 289 28.96 -9.67 -0.25
C ASP A 289 29.69 -8.57 -1.05
N LEU A 290 30.17 -7.54 -0.35
CA LEU A 290 30.87 -6.41 -0.95
C LEU A 290 32.26 -6.85 -1.43
N GLN A 291 32.51 -6.75 -2.73
CA GLN A 291 33.72 -7.27 -3.35
C GLN A 291 34.17 -6.43 -4.55
N LEU A 292 35.47 -6.46 -4.85
CA LEU A 292 36.05 -5.90 -6.06
C LEU A 292 36.20 -6.94 -7.16
N ALA A 293 36.19 -6.51 -8.41
CA ALA A 293 36.48 -7.31 -9.59
C ALA A 293 37.32 -6.50 -10.60
N LEU A 294 38.06 -7.21 -11.45
CA LEU A 294 38.91 -6.61 -12.49
C LEU A 294 38.18 -6.43 -13.83
N SER A 295 36.93 -6.89 -13.92
CA SER A 295 36.05 -6.74 -15.07
C SER A 295 34.60 -6.65 -14.62
N GLU A 296 33.75 -6.08 -15.46
CA GLU A 296 32.31 -6.01 -15.22
C GLU A 296 31.71 -7.42 -15.06
N GLY A 297 31.02 -7.67 -13.95
CA GLY A 297 30.45 -8.99 -13.63
C GLY A 297 31.48 -10.12 -13.44
N GLY A 298 32.78 -9.78 -13.37
CA GLY A 298 33.86 -10.74 -13.16
C GLY A 298 33.86 -11.37 -11.76
N PRO A 299 34.70 -12.39 -11.54
CA PRO A 299 34.89 -12.97 -10.22
C PRO A 299 35.51 -11.95 -9.25
N ALA A 300 35.30 -12.19 -7.95
CA ALA A 300 35.94 -11.41 -6.90
C ALA A 300 37.46 -11.45 -7.02
N ALA A 301 38.11 -10.31 -6.84
CA ALA A 301 39.56 -10.17 -6.83
C ALA A 301 40.01 -9.74 -5.42
N ASP A 302 40.77 -10.59 -4.75
CA ASP A 302 41.34 -10.33 -3.42
C ASP A 302 42.78 -10.89 -3.31
N PRO A 303 43.82 -10.03 -3.29
CA PRO A 303 43.74 -8.60 -3.51
C PRO A 303 43.39 -8.27 -4.97
N ALA A 304 42.64 -7.19 -5.20
CA ALA A 304 42.49 -6.65 -6.55
C ALA A 304 43.80 -5.96 -6.97
N ILE A 305 44.43 -6.43 -8.05
CA ILE A 305 45.68 -5.86 -8.59
C ILE A 305 45.40 -5.25 -9.95
N VAL A 306 45.76 -3.98 -10.12
CA VAL A 306 45.49 -3.20 -11.34
C VAL A 306 46.70 -2.42 -11.82
N SER A 307 46.73 -2.13 -13.12
CA SER A 307 47.68 -1.18 -13.70
C SER A 307 47.18 0.26 -13.55
N PRO A 308 48.05 1.28 -13.56
CA PRO A 308 47.62 2.67 -13.66
C PRO A 308 46.71 2.89 -14.87
N GLY A 309 45.62 3.64 -14.70
CA GLY A 309 44.62 3.87 -15.76
C GLY A 309 43.56 2.79 -15.91
N ALA A 310 43.64 1.69 -15.15
CA ALA A 310 42.64 0.61 -15.19
C ALA A 310 41.32 1.00 -14.51
N THR A 311 40.28 0.21 -14.77
CA THR A 311 38.99 0.31 -14.09
C THR A 311 38.85 -0.80 -13.04
N VAL A 312 38.46 -0.42 -11.82
CA VAL A 312 38.08 -1.35 -10.75
C VAL A 312 36.57 -1.43 -10.72
N TYR A 313 36.02 -2.63 -10.61
CA TYR A 313 34.58 -2.87 -10.52
C TYR A 313 34.22 -3.30 -9.10
N MET A 314 33.03 -2.95 -8.65
CA MET A 314 32.50 -3.34 -7.35
C MET A 314 31.12 -3.97 -7.49
N SER A 315 30.81 -4.90 -6.60
CA SER A 315 29.46 -5.47 -6.46
C SER A 315 29.16 -5.74 -5.00
N GLY A 316 27.87 -5.76 -4.66
CA GLY A 316 27.39 -6.08 -3.31
C GLY A 316 25.87 -6.11 -3.26
N LYS A 317 25.32 -6.27 -2.06
CA LYS A 317 23.88 -6.25 -1.81
C LYS A 317 23.58 -5.33 -0.63
N VAL A 318 22.81 -4.27 -0.88
CA VAL A 318 22.34 -3.37 0.19
C VAL A 318 21.11 -3.99 0.83
N ALA A 319 21.16 -4.26 2.13
CA ALA A 319 20.08 -4.85 2.90
C ALA A 319 19.76 -3.99 4.13
N GLY A 320 18.55 -4.13 4.70
CA GLY A 320 18.17 -3.49 5.96
C GLY A 320 17.87 -1.99 5.91
N ILE A 321 17.78 -1.43 4.70
CA ILE A 321 17.30 -0.05 4.51
C ILE A 321 15.83 0.07 4.89
N GLN A 322 15.45 1.25 5.38
CA GLN A 322 14.08 1.58 5.74
C GLN A 322 13.34 2.27 4.59
N PHE A 323 12.01 2.19 4.64
CA PHE A 323 11.11 2.72 3.62
C PHE A 323 10.17 3.76 4.21
N ARG A 324 9.87 4.78 3.42
CA ARG A 324 8.72 5.66 3.69
C ARG A 324 7.62 5.25 2.74
N ASP A 325 6.57 4.65 3.30
CA ASP A 325 5.57 3.89 2.55
C ASP A 325 6.26 2.74 1.79
N ASP A 326 6.34 2.81 0.47
CA ASP A 326 7.02 1.81 -0.39
C ASP A 326 8.29 2.36 -1.05
N ARG A 327 8.70 3.59 -0.71
CA ARG A 327 9.83 4.27 -1.34
C ARG A 327 11.09 4.19 -0.49
N SER A 328 12.18 3.71 -1.09
CA SER A 328 13.50 3.74 -0.47
C SER A 328 14.11 5.14 -0.58
N ASP A 329 14.95 5.51 0.37
CA ASP A 329 15.82 6.68 0.25
C ASP A 329 17.15 6.39 0.92
N ALA A 330 18.07 5.81 0.15
CA ALA A 330 19.42 5.53 0.59
C ALA A 330 20.43 5.91 -0.50
N ARG A 331 21.68 6.11 -0.10
CA ARG A 331 22.78 6.41 -1.02
C ARG A 331 24.07 5.75 -0.56
N LEU A 332 24.90 5.42 -1.52
CA LEU A 332 26.27 4.99 -1.33
C LEU A 332 27.19 6.09 -1.83
N ALA A 333 28.03 6.63 -0.96
CA ALA A 333 29.16 7.46 -1.35
C ALA A 333 30.42 6.59 -1.49
N LEU A 334 31.32 7.01 -2.37
CA LEU A 334 32.60 6.36 -2.60
C LEU A 334 33.73 7.39 -2.48
N GLN A 335 34.78 7.03 -1.76
CA GLN A 335 36.05 7.75 -1.73
C GLN A 335 37.19 6.80 -2.08
N VAL A 336 38.09 7.24 -2.95
CA VAL A 336 39.34 6.50 -3.23
C VAL A 336 40.48 7.23 -2.54
N LEU A 337 41.18 6.54 -1.66
CA LEU A 337 42.29 7.05 -0.88
C LEU A 337 43.60 6.46 -1.39
N GLY A 338 44.59 7.32 -1.57
CA GLY A 338 45.96 6.96 -1.94
C GLY A 338 46.73 6.26 -0.82
N PRO A 339 47.95 5.76 -1.11
CA PRO A 339 48.78 5.05 -0.13
C PRO A 339 49.15 5.91 1.09
N LYS A 340 49.14 7.24 0.94
CA LYS A 340 49.41 8.21 2.01
C LYS A 340 48.14 8.69 2.72
N GLY A 341 46.97 8.16 2.35
CA GLY A 341 45.66 8.58 2.86
C GLY A 341 45.11 9.85 2.21
N ASP A 342 45.79 10.39 1.19
CA ASP A 342 45.29 11.51 0.39
C ASP A 342 44.07 11.09 -0.44
N LYS A 343 43.08 11.98 -0.53
CA LYS A 343 41.83 11.68 -1.24
C LYS A 343 42.03 11.93 -2.74
N LEU A 344 41.94 10.87 -3.54
CA LEU A 344 42.03 10.94 -4.99
C LEU A 344 40.69 11.15 -5.67
N LEU A 345 39.64 10.52 -5.14
CA LEU A 345 38.29 10.59 -5.67
C LEU A 345 37.30 10.75 -4.52
N ASP A 346 36.29 11.58 -4.73
CA ASP A 346 35.16 11.77 -3.81
C ASP A 346 33.86 11.84 -4.61
N GLN A 347 33.07 10.78 -4.53
CA GLN A 347 31.79 10.63 -5.21
C GLN A 347 30.68 10.47 -4.15
N PRO A 348 30.08 11.59 -3.69
CA PRO A 348 29.09 11.57 -2.60
C PRO A 348 27.76 10.89 -2.96
N ASN A 349 27.49 10.70 -4.26
CA ASN A 349 26.30 10.05 -4.79
C ASN A 349 26.71 8.97 -5.81
N PHE A 350 27.61 8.08 -5.41
CA PHE A 350 28.10 7.01 -6.28
C PHE A 350 26.98 6.07 -6.73
N ILE A 351 26.12 5.62 -5.79
CA ILE A 351 24.89 4.89 -6.08
C ILE A 351 23.75 5.53 -5.28
N THR A 352 22.60 5.72 -5.92
CA THR A 352 21.38 6.23 -5.26
C THR A 352 20.27 5.20 -5.34
N LEU A 353 19.64 4.90 -4.21
CA LEU A 353 18.54 3.95 -4.07
C LEU A 353 17.27 4.73 -3.73
N ASN A 354 16.53 5.15 -4.76
CA ASN A 354 15.33 6.00 -4.63
C ASN A 354 14.16 5.45 -5.46
N ASP A 355 13.94 4.14 -5.35
CA ASP A 355 12.92 3.41 -6.09
C ASP A 355 11.73 3.05 -5.19
N THR A 356 10.63 2.64 -5.83
CA THR A 356 9.43 2.16 -5.14
C THR A 356 9.36 0.64 -5.26
N PHE A 357 9.31 -0.04 -4.12
CA PHE A 357 9.24 -1.49 -4.03
C PHE A 357 7.95 -1.89 -3.33
N VAL A 358 7.11 -2.69 -4.00
CA VAL A 358 5.85 -3.17 -3.41
C VAL A 358 6.10 -4.28 -2.40
N TYR A 359 7.20 -5.01 -2.58
CA TYR A 359 7.57 -6.16 -1.77
C TYR A 359 8.95 -5.94 -1.16
N HIS A 360 8.97 -5.62 0.12
CA HIS A 360 10.17 -5.40 0.93
C HIS A 360 10.10 -6.21 2.25
N PRO A 361 10.17 -7.57 2.18
CA PRO A 361 10.20 -8.39 3.40
C PRO A 361 11.45 -8.07 4.25
N PRO A 362 11.53 -8.53 5.51
CA PRO A 362 12.73 -8.33 6.33
C PRO A 362 14.04 -8.85 5.71
N THR A 363 13.94 -9.76 4.74
CA THR A 363 15.06 -10.33 3.98
C THR A 363 15.43 -9.55 2.72
N PHE A 364 14.72 -8.45 2.43
CA PHE A 364 14.89 -7.61 1.25
C PHE A 364 16.33 -7.11 1.10
N TYR A 365 16.82 -7.13 -0.13
CA TYR A 365 18.06 -6.49 -0.52
C TYR A 365 18.00 -5.96 -1.95
N VAL A 366 18.82 -4.96 -2.24
CA VAL A 366 19.06 -4.44 -3.59
C VAL A 366 20.47 -4.81 -4.02
N PRO A 367 20.65 -5.57 -5.13
CA PRO A 367 21.98 -5.77 -5.69
C PRO A 367 22.51 -4.44 -6.21
N ILE A 368 23.76 -4.12 -5.88
CA ILE A 368 24.44 -2.91 -6.32
C ILE A 368 25.71 -3.30 -7.09
N THR A 369 26.01 -2.53 -8.12
CA THR A 369 27.24 -2.65 -8.90
C THR A 369 27.74 -1.25 -9.24
N GLY A 370 29.05 -1.08 -9.32
CA GLY A 370 29.67 0.18 -9.67
C GLY A 370 31.06 -0.04 -10.25
N ASN A 371 31.65 1.01 -10.78
CA ASN A 371 33.02 0.98 -11.25
C ASN A 371 33.70 2.34 -11.09
N VAL A 372 35.03 2.29 -11.05
CA VAL A 372 35.89 3.45 -10.90
C VAL A 372 37.01 3.33 -11.92
N SER A 373 37.08 4.30 -12.83
CA SER A 373 38.25 4.47 -13.68
C SER A 373 39.33 5.22 -12.93
N LEU A 374 40.48 4.59 -12.76
CA LEU A 374 41.61 5.16 -12.05
C LEU A 374 42.44 6.07 -12.97
N PRO A 375 43.07 7.13 -12.43
CA PRO A 375 44.02 7.94 -13.20
C PRO A 375 45.21 7.10 -13.71
N SER A 376 45.76 7.47 -14.87
CA SER A 376 46.99 6.85 -15.39
C SER A 376 48.26 7.26 -14.63
N SER A 377 48.18 8.32 -13.82
CA SER A 377 49.29 8.89 -13.05
C SER A 377 49.45 8.26 -11.66
N LEU A 378 48.76 7.17 -11.35
CA LEU A 378 48.84 6.54 -10.03
C LEU A 378 50.25 5.98 -9.75
N GLU A 379 50.75 6.24 -8.55
CA GLU A 379 51.97 5.63 -8.04
C GLU A 379 51.71 4.16 -7.65
N LYS A 380 52.77 3.35 -7.62
CA LYS A 380 52.64 1.99 -7.10
C LYS A 380 52.34 2.03 -5.61
N GLY A 381 51.39 1.22 -5.17
CA GLY A 381 51.03 1.15 -3.75
C GLY A 381 49.65 0.56 -3.51
N THR A 382 49.27 0.53 -2.24
CA THR A 382 47.94 0.07 -1.81
C THR A 382 47.00 1.26 -1.71
N TYR A 383 45.87 1.15 -2.37
CA TYR A 383 44.79 2.13 -2.38
C TYR A 383 43.59 1.57 -1.62
N THR A 384 42.76 2.46 -1.07
CA THR A 384 41.55 2.07 -0.32
C THR A 384 40.32 2.70 -0.96
N GLU A 385 39.34 1.89 -1.31
CA GLU A 385 37.98 2.32 -1.63
C GLU A 385 37.15 2.33 -0.36
N LYS A 386 36.79 3.51 0.10
CA LYS A 386 35.91 3.72 1.24
C LYS A 386 34.49 3.98 0.78
N TYR A 387 33.59 3.11 1.18
CA TYR A 387 32.16 3.17 0.88
C TYR A 387 31.38 3.64 2.11
N ILE A 388 30.48 4.59 1.93
CA ILE A 388 29.65 5.14 3.00
C ILE A 388 28.19 4.99 2.61
N LEU A 389 27.52 3.99 3.19
CA LEU A 389 26.09 3.76 3.01
C LEU A 389 25.33 4.67 3.96
N THR A 390 24.48 5.54 3.43
CA THR A 390 23.56 6.37 4.21
C THR A 390 22.12 5.97 3.92
N ASP A 391 21.37 5.60 4.95
CA ASP A 391 19.91 5.43 4.86
C ASP A 391 19.28 6.72 5.41
N ASN A 392 18.67 7.51 4.52
CA ASN A 392 18.07 8.79 4.86
C ASN A 392 16.70 8.63 5.55
N VAL A 393 16.04 7.48 5.40
CA VAL A 393 14.78 7.18 6.09
C VAL A 393 15.05 6.86 7.56
N ALA A 394 16.03 5.99 7.81
CA ALA A 394 16.44 5.62 9.15
C ALA A 394 17.34 6.65 9.83
N ASN A 395 17.92 7.58 9.06
CA ASN A 395 18.99 8.49 9.49
C ASN A 395 20.20 7.72 10.08
N THR A 396 20.65 6.69 9.38
CA THR A 396 21.79 5.85 9.79
C THR A 396 22.89 5.85 8.73
N THR A 397 24.10 5.50 9.15
CA THR A 397 25.26 5.42 8.25
C THR A 397 26.15 4.23 8.61
N ALA A 398 26.63 3.51 7.60
CA ALA A 398 27.59 2.43 7.73
C ALA A 398 28.79 2.65 6.80
N ASN A 399 29.99 2.29 7.24
CA ASN A 399 31.23 2.48 6.50
C ASN A 399 31.85 1.13 6.15
N TYR A 400 32.37 1.01 4.93
CA TYR A 400 33.06 -0.18 4.44
C TYR A 400 34.33 0.24 3.73
N GLU A 401 35.35 -0.61 3.78
CA GLU A 401 36.63 -0.36 3.12
C GLU A 401 37.07 -1.62 2.37
N LEU A 402 37.47 -1.43 1.12
CA LEU A 402 38.11 -2.45 0.29
C LEU A 402 39.45 -1.91 -0.18
N LYS A 403 40.43 -2.80 -0.39
CA LYS A 403 41.78 -2.42 -0.81
C LYS A 403 42.11 -3.02 -2.16
N PHE A 404 42.84 -2.26 -2.96
CA PHE A 404 43.43 -2.73 -4.21
C PHE A 404 44.89 -2.25 -4.32
N GLU A 405 45.68 -2.95 -5.14
CA GLU A 405 47.08 -2.63 -5.39
C GLU A 405 47.26 -2.10 -6.80
N VAL A 406 48.00 -1.01 -6.94
CA VAL A 406 48.51 -0.53 -8.22
C VAL A 406 49.95 -1.02 -8.40
N ARG A 407 50.23 -1.74 -9.48
CA ARG A 407 51.55 -2.33 -9.76
C ARG A 407 52.19 -1.86 -11.06
#